data_AF-A0AAU5H9V9-F1
#
_entry.id   AF-A0AAU5H9V9-F1
#
_cell.length_a   1.000
_cell.length_b   1.000
_cell.length_c   1.000
_cell.angle_alpha   90.00
_cell.angle_beta   90.00
_cell.angle_gamma   90.00
#
_symmetry.space_group_name_H-M   'P 1'
#
loop_
_entity.id
_entity.type
_entity.pdbx_description
1 polymer ?
#
loop_
_entity_poly.entity_id
_entity_poly.type
_entity_poly.pdbx_seq_one_letter_code
_entity_poly.pdbx_strand_id
1 'polypeptide(L)' 'MTYKKGDRIALVHTTDSHTDLKPGDEGTVHRFDASLSILSVDWDSGSTLSMLLDDGDEVRLA' A
#
# COMPACT_ATOMS: atom_id res chain seq x y z
N MET A 1 -12.28 -4.44 5.78
CA MET A 1 -12.38 -3.92 4.40
C MET A 1 -11.67 -4.89 3.47
N THR A 2 -12.10 -5.03 2.21
CA THR A 2 -11.34 -5.80 1.21
C THR A 2 -10.92 -4.84 0.10
N TYR A 3 -9.62 -4.66 -0.08
CA TYR A 3 -9.06 -3.88 -1.18
C TYR A 3 -9.31 -4.56 -2.52
N LYS A 4 -9.65 -3.78 -3.53
CA LYS A 4 -9.88 -4.24 -4.90
C LYS A 4 -8.86 -3.62 -5.83
N LYS A 5 -8.53 -4.35 -6.90
CA LYS A 5 -7.72 -3.79 -7.99
C LYS A 5 -8.38 -2.51 -8.52
N GLY A 6 -7.60 -1.44 -8.61
CA GLY A 6 -8.05 -0.11 -9.04
C GLY A 6 -8.49 0.82 -7.91
N ASP A 7 -8.61 0.33 -6.66
CA ASP A 7 -8.86 1.21 -5.52
C ASP A 7 -7.72 2.22 -5.37
N ARG A 8 -8.07 3.46 -5.03
CA ARG A 8 -7.12 4.49 -4.62
C ARG A 8 -6.89 4.39 -3.12
N ILE A 9 -5.63 4.47 -2.74
CA ILE A 9 -5.21 4.44 -1.34
C ILE A 9 -4.19 5.52 -1.05
N ALA A 10 -4.09 5.89 0.22
CA ALA A 10 -3.00 6.69 0.75
C ALA A 10 -2.22 5.89 1.79
N LEU A 11 -0.90 6.03 1.79
CA LEU A 11 -0.04 5.49 2.83
C LEU A 11 -0.36 6.18 4.16
N VAL A 12 -0.57 5.40 5.22
CA VAL A 12 -0.73 5.92 6.59
C VAL A 12 0.57 5.72 7.35
N HIS A 13 1.16 4.52 7.26
CA HIS A 13 2.41 4.17 7.93
C HIS A 13 3.12 3.04 7.18
N THR A 14 4.45 3.05 7.20
CA THR A 14 5.27 1.90 6.83
C THR A 14 6.50 1.81 7.73
N THR A 15 6.96 0.59 7.96
CA THR A 15 8.20 0.33 8.72
C THR A 15 9.42 0.15 7.84
N ASP A 16 9.26 0.15 6.51
CA ASP A 16 10.37 0.02 5.56
C ASP A 16 11.23 1.28 5.54
N SER A 17 12.44 1.21 6.11
CA SER A 17 13.38 2.34 6.12
C SER A 17 14.08 2.61 4.78
N HIS A 18 13.85 1.78 3.76
CA HIS A 18 14.49 1.88 2.45
C HIS A 18 13.60 2.51 1.37
N THR A 19 12.36 2.86 1.70
CA THR A 19 11.45 3.54 0.78
C THR A 19 11.51 5.06 0.90
N ASP A 20 11.28 5.75 -0.22
CA ASP A 20 11.08 7.21 -0.24
C ASP A 20 9.63 7.61 0.05
N LEU A 21 8.71 6.64 0.16
CA LEU A 21 7.29 6.89 0.43
C LEU A 21 7.08 7.51 1.81
N LYS A 22 6.13 8.44 1.88
CA LYS A 22 5.76 9.17 3.10
C LYS A 22 4.27 9.02 3.38
N PRO A 23 3.84 9.10 4.65
CA PRO A 23 2.41 9.18 4.97
C PRO A 23 1.72 10.27 4.15
N GLY A 24 0.63 9.90 3.48
CA GLY A 24 -0.12 10.74 2.55
C GLY A 24 0.19 10.49 1.08
N ASP A 25 1.31 9.83 0.73
CA ASP A 25 1.56 9.44 -0.65
C ASP A 25 0.47 8.48 -1.13
N GLU A 26 -0.01 8.71 -2.35
CA GLU A 26 -1.11 7.94 -2.92
C GLU A 26 -0.65 6.93 -3.96
N GLY A 27 -1.45 5.89 -4.11
CA GLY A 27 -1.23 4.85 -5.09
C GLY A 27 -2.51 4.14 -5.49
N THR A 28 -2.37 3.28 -6.48
CA THR A 28 -3.47 2.44 -6.98
C THR A 28 -3.21 0.99 -6.60
N VAL A 29 -4.22 0.32 -6.05
CA VAL A 29 -4.11 -1.10 -5.75
C VAL A 29 -3.97 -1.89 -7.05
N HIS A 30 -2.84 -2.57 -7.18
CA HIS A 30 -2.56 -3.49 -8.28
C HIS A 30 -3.19 -4.86 -8.02
N ARG A 31 -2.97 -5.39 -6.81
CA ARG A 31 -3.44 -6.71 -6.36
C ARG A 31 -3.48 -6.75 -4.83
N PHE A 32 -4.49 -7.41 -4.29
CA PHE A 32 -4.53 -7.78 -2.87
C PHE A 32 -4.45 -9.31 -2.74
N ASP A 33 -3.47 -9.81 -1.99
CA ASP A 33 -3.38 -11.20 -1.59
C ASP A 33 -3.93 -11.36 -0.18
N ALA A 34 -5.19 -11.80 -0.08
CA ALA A 34 -5.88 -11.94 1.19
C ALA A 34 -5.32 -13.05 2.09
N SER A 35 -4.55 -14.00 1.54
CA SER A 35 -3.98 -15.10 2.33
C SER A 35 -2.71 -14.69 3.08
N LEU A 36 -2.02 -13.67 2.56
CA LEU A 36 -0.78 -13.14 3.12
C LEU A 36 -0.95 -11.74 3.70
N SER A 37 -2.14 -11.14 3.55
CA SER A 37 -2.41 -9.73 3.88
C SER A 37 -1.44 -8.77 3.20
N ILE A 38 -1.06 -9.06 1.95
CA ILE A 38 -0.12 -8.24 1.17
C ILE A 38 -0.89 -7.45 0.11
N LEU A 39 -0.65 -6.14 0.07
CA LEU A 39 -1.20 -5.24 -0.93
C LEU A 39 -0.11 -4.78 -1.89
N SER A 40 -0.15 -5.24 -3.13
CA SER A 40 0.70 -4.69 -4.19
C SER A 40 0.08 -3.40 -4.71
N VAL A 41 0.87 -2.33 -4.74
CA VAL A 41 0.42 -0.98 -5.04
C VAL A 41 1.32 -0.40 -6.12
N ASP A 42 0.70 0.20 -7.13
CA ASP A 42 1.36 1.09 -8.09
C ASP A 42 1.27 2.51 -7.51
N TRP A 43 2.33 2.98 -6.84
CA TRP A 43 2.36 4.31 -6.21
C TRP A 43 2.58 5.40 -7.25
N ASP A 44 2.00 6.59 -7.02
CA ASP A 44 2.07 7.70 -7.98
C ASP A 44 3.50 8.23 -8.18
N SER A 45 4.38 8.00 -7.21
CA SER A 45 5.82 8.28 -7.31
C SER A 45 6.57 7.36 -8.29
N GLY A 46 5.91 6.29 -8.75
CA GLY A 46 6.52 5.21 -9.54
C GLY A 46 7.08 4.06 -8.68
N SER A 47 7.02 4.14 -7.36
CA SER A 47 7.34 3.02 -6.47
C SER A 47 6.35 1.87 -6.67
N THR A 48 6.83 0.64 -6.52
CA THR A 48 6.01 -0.59 -6.55
C THR A 48 6.04 -1.34 -5.20
N LEU A 49 6.42 -0.64 -4.12
CA LEU A 49 6.48 -1.23 -2.79
C LEU A 49 5.13 -1.83 -2.41
N SER A 50 5.14 -3.11 -2.03
CA SER A 50 3.95 -3.77 -1.50
C SER A 50 3.82 -3.48 0.00
N MET A 51 2.58 -3.35 0.49
CA MET A 51 2.29 -3.14 1.90
C MET A 51 2.01 -4.46 2.59
N LEU A 52 2.67 -4.68 3.71
CA LEU A 52 2.50 -5.84 4.59
C LEU A 52 1.52 -5.47 5.71
N LEU A 53 0.22 -5.67 5.47
CA LEU A 53 -0.83 -5.16 6.37
C LEU A 53 -0.87 -5.86 7.73
N ASP A 54 -0.28 -7.05 7.82
CA ASP A 54 -0.11 -7.78 9.08
C ASP A 54 1.27 -7.52 9.74
N ASP A 55 2.13 -6.71 9.10
CA ASP A 55 3.49 -6.40 9.57
C ASP A 55 3.78 -4.89 9.48
N GLY A 56 3.07 -4.12 10.30
CA GLY A 56 3.36 -2.71 10.55
C GLY A 56 2.94 -1.72 9.47
N ASP A 57 2.67 -2.15 8.23
CA ASP A 57 2.21 -1.22 7.19
C ASP A 57 0.71 -0.92 7.33
N GLU A 58 0.35 0.35 7.14
CA GLU A 58 -1.03 0.80 7.19
C GLU A 58 -1.36 1.69 5.99
N VAL A 59 -2.51 1.45 5.38
CA VAL A 59 -3.06 2.28 4.30
C VAL A 59 -4.54 2.53 4.56
N ARG A 60 -5.07 3.59 3.93
CA ARG A 60 -6.50 3.90 3.91
C ARG A 60 -6.98 4.10 2.50
N LEU A 61 -8.26 3.87 2.25
CA LEU A 61 -8.90 4.32 1.01
C LEU A 61 -8.79 5.85 0.90
N ALA A 62 -8.49 6.32 -0.31
CA ALA A 62 -8.39 7.74 -0.66
C ALA A 62 -9.67 8.23 -1.35
#